data_AF-A0A2E5ETS1-F1
#
_entry.id   AF-A0A2E5ETS1-F1
#
_cell.length_a   1.000
_cell.length_b   1.000
_cell.length_c   1.000
_cell.angle_alpha   90.00
_cell.angle_beta   90.00
_cell.angle_gamma   90.00
#
_symmetry.space_group_name_H-M   'P 1'
#
loop_
_entity.id
_entity.type
_entity.pdbx_description
1 polymer ?
#
loop_
_entity_poly.entity_id
_entity_poly.type
_entity_poly.pdbx_seq_one_letter_code
_entity_poly.pdbx_strand_id
1 'polypeptide(L)'
;MEKRRAGIWLTGSKTTDGNLGLLRQVIDIFFEAIPGQLEIADQLCADKDYEKLAAFGHKLKGLAGDVSAIRIRKLAIELEETADNTDEKAVESLVGSLPDEVELFRRATVDVREG
;
A
#
# COMPACT_ATOMS: atom_id res chain seq x y z
N MET A 1 -21.18 24.98 -57.35
CA MET A 1 -20.42 23.73 -57.14
C MET A 1 -19.23 24.11 -56.25
N GLU A 2 -19.29 24.05 -54.92
CA GLU A 2 -19.47 22.85 -54.06
C GLU A 2 -18.52 21.74 -54.52
N LYS A 3 -17.46 21.38 -53.77
CA LYS A 3 -17.53 20.85 -52.40
C LYS A 3 -16.39 21.34 -51.49
N ARG A 4 -16.82 21.74 -50.28
CA ARG A 4 -16.05 21.84 -49.05
C ARG A 4 -15.74 20.43 -48.52
N ARG A 5 -14.59 20.23 -47.87
CA ARG A 5 -14.47 19.97 -46.42
C ARG A 5 -13.10 19.40 -46.05
N ALA A 6 -12.44 20.15 -45.17
CA ALA A 6 -11.36 19.73 -44.28
C ALA A 6 -11.52 18.29 -43.78
N GLY A 7 -10.47 17.49 -43.99
CA GLY A 7 -10.27 16.23 -43.29
C GLY A 7 -9.87 16.51 -41.84
N ILE A 8 -10.89 16.61 -40.99
CA ILE A 8 -10.86 16.22 -39.56
C ILE A 8 -10.75 14.67 -39.61
N TRP A 9 -9.90 13.95 -38.86
CA TRP A 9 -9.83 13.85 -37.41
C TRP A 9 -8.42 13.46 -36.95
N LEU A 10 -7.82 14.29 -36.08
CA LEU A 10 -6.91 13.78 -35.05
C LEU A 10 -7.78 13.02 -34.03
N THR A 11 -8.17 11.78 -34.35
CA THR A 11 -8.81 10.90 -33.36
C THR A 11 -7.75 10.41 -32.39
N GLY A 12 -7.78 10.98 -31.19
CA GLY A 12 -7.43 10.27 -29.97
C GLY A 12 -5.94 10.13 -29.69
N SER A 13 -5.29 11.23 -29.29
CA SER A 13 -4.33 11.11 -28.19
C SER A 13 -5.14 10.81 -26.93
N LYS A 14 -5.36 9.52 -26.63
CA LYS A 14 -5.92 9.05 -25.36
C LYS A 14 -5.81 7.53 -25.31
N THR A 15 -4.63 7.02 -24.95
CA THR A 15 -4.47 5.73 -24.24
C THR A 15 -2.99 5.50 -23.93
N THR A 16 -2.41 6.37 -23.13
CA THR A 16 -1.33 6.00 -22.19
C THR A 16 -1.53 6.72 -20.85
N ASP A 17 -2.80 6.91 -20.47
CA ASP A 17 -3.24 7.32 -19.13
C ASP A 17 -3.74 6.07 -18.38
N GLY A 18 -3.05 4.95 -18.63
CA GLY A 18 -3.45 3.61 -18.22
C GLY A 18 -3.27 3.46 -16.72
N ASN A 19 -4.35 3.71 -15.99
CA ASN A 19 -4.56 3.41 -14.57
C ASN A 19 -3.85 4.29 -13.53
N LEU A 20 -3.31 5.47 -13.85
CA LEU A 20 -2.82 6.40 -12.81
C LEU A 20 -3.95 6.83 -11.85
N GLY A 21 -5.14 7.11 -12.38
CA GLY A 21 -6.32 7.44 -11.55
C GLY A 21 -6.79 6.27 -10.67
N LEU A 22 -6.72 5.03 -11.17
CA LEU A 22 -7.04 3.84 -10.37
C LEU A 22 -5.97 3.60 -9.30
N LEU A 23 -4.70 3.69 -9.66
CA LEU A 23 -3.58 3.56 -8.72
C LEU A 23 -3.68 4.59 -7.59
N ARG A 24 -4.01 5.84 -7.91
CA ARG A 24 -4.27 6.89 -6.93
C ARG A 24 -5.39 6.51 -5.97
N GLN A 25 -6.53 6.02 -6.48
CA GLN A 25 -7.64 5.57 -5.64
C GLN A 25 -7.22 4.41 -4.71
N VAL A 26 -6.47 3.43 -5.22
CA VAL A 26 -6.01 2.29 -4.40
C VAL A 26 -5.02 2.77 -3.33
N ILE A 27 -4.13 3.72 -3.66
CA ILE A 27 -3.20 4.34 -2.69
C ILE A 27 -3.96 5.14 -1.62
N ASP A 28 -4.99 5.89 -2.00
CA ASP A 28 -5.80 6.66 -1.06
C ASP A 28 -6.55 5.72 -0.10
N ILE A 29 -7.20 4.65 -0.61
CA ILE A 29 -7.84 3.62 0.22
C ILE A 29 -6.84 2.96 1.18
N PHE A 30 -5.62 2.68 0.70
CA PHE A 30 -4.56 2.15 1.55
C PHE A 30 -4.24 3.12 2.71
N PHE A 31 -4.04 4.40 2.43
CA PHE A 31 -3.73 5.39 3.49
C PHE A 31 -4.90 5.68 4.43
N GLU A 32 -6.14 5.51 3.98
CA GLU A 32 -7.33 5.57 4.86
C GLU A 32 -7.38 4.37 5.81
N ALA A 33 -7.01 3.18 5.34
CA ALA A 33 -7.07 1.95 6.14
C ALA A 33 -5.89 1.79 7.12
N ILE A 34 -4.70 2.27 6.75
CA ILE A 34 -3.45 1.99 7.47
C ILE A 34 -3.44 2.44 8.94
N PRO A 35 -3.91 3.65 9.33
CA PRO A 35 -3.87 4.07 10.74
C PRO A 35 -4.54 3.07 11.68
N GLY A 36 -5.75 2.61 11.33
CA GLY A 36 -6.45 1.58 12.11
C GLY A 36 -5.78 0.22 12.05
N GLN A 37 -5.05 -0.12 10.97
CA GLN A 37 -4.25 -1.34 10.94
C GLN A 37 -3.02 -1.26 11.85
N LEU A 38 -2.37 -0.09 11.97
CA LEU A 38 -1.23 0.10 12.88
C LEU A 38 -1.67 0.00 14.35
N GLU A 39 -2.80 0.60 14.72
CA GLU A 39 -3.36 0.47 16.07
C GLU A 39 -3.68 -0.99 16.42
N ILE A 40 -4.21 -1.77 15.46
CA ILE A 40 -4.44 -3.20 15.65
C ILE A 40 -3.12 -3.93 15.86
N ALA A 41 -2.08 -3.63 15.07
CA ALA A 41 -0.77 -4.28 15.22
C ALA A 41 -0.14 -4.01 16.59
N ASP A 42 -0.19 -2.75 17.05
CA ASP A 42 0.30 -2.35 18.37
C ASP A 42 -0.46 -3.08 19.49
N GLN A 43 -1.79 -3.17 19.38
CA GLN A 43 -2.62 -3.86 20.38
C GLN A 43 -2.34 -5.37 20.42
N LEU A 44 -2.26 -6.03 19.25
CA LEU A 44 -1.95 -7.46 19.20
C LEU A 44 -0.54 -7.76 19.73
N CYS A 45 0.42 -6.87 19.48
CA CYS A 45 1.76 -6.95 20.04
C CYS A 45 1.76 -6.80 21.56
N ALA A 46 1.03 -5.81 22.09
CA ALA A 46 0.90 -5.60 23.54
C ALA A 46 0.22 -6.79 24.25
N ASP A 47 -0.78 -7.39 23.60
CA ASP A 47 -1.51 -8.55 24.12
C ASP A 47 -0.76 -9.88 23.90
N LYS A 48 0.40 -9.84 23.21
CA LYS A 48 1.19 -11.02 22.83
C LYS A 48 0.39 -12.06 22.04
N ASP A 49 -0.56 -11.59 21.24
CA ASP A 49 -1.43 -12.44 20.41
C ASP A 49 -0.74 -12.74 19.08
N TYR A 50 0.29 -13.58 19.14
CA TYR A 50 1.18 -13.86 18.00
C TYR A 50 0.45 -14.55 16.84
N GLU A 51 -0.56 -15.37 17.12
CA GLU A 51 -1.38 -16.00 16.08
C GLU A 51 -2.12 -14.94 15.25
N LYS A 52 -2.75 -13.96 15.92
CA LYS A 52 -3.41 -12.85 15.22
C LYS A 52 -2.41 -11.89 14.58
N LEU A 53 -1.21 -11.71 15.14
CA LEU A 53 -0.14 -10.93 14.50
C LEU A 53 0.33 -11.59 13.20
N ALA A 54 0.48 -12.92 13.17
CA ALA A 54 0.83 -13.63 11.95
C ALA A 54 -0.24 -13.44 10.87
N ALA A 55 -1.52 -13.61 11.24
CA ALA A 55 -2.65 -13.34 10.36
C ALA A 55 -2.71 -11.86 9.90
N PHE A 56 -2.36 -10.93 10.77
CA PHE A 56 -2.24 -9.51 10.44
C PHE A 56 -1.13 -9.27 9.39
N GLY A 57 0.06 -9.84 9.60
CA GLY A 57 1.17 -9.79 8.64
C GLY A 57 0.76 -10.30 7.26
N HIS A 58 0.07 -11.44 7.21
CA HIS A 58 -0.46 -12.00 5.97
C HIS A 58 -1.41 -11.04 5.23
N LYS A 59 -2.32 -10.39 5.96
CA LYS A 59 -3.28 -9.42 5.41
C LYS A 59 -2.56 -8.15 4.92
N LEU A 60 -1.64 -7.61 5.73
CA LEU A 60 -0.87 -6.42 5.40
C LEU A 60 0.02 -6.63 4.17
N LYS A 61 0.60 -7.81 4.02
CA LYS A 61 1.36 -8.22 2.82
C LYS A 61 0.52 -8.11 1.54
N GLY A 62 -0.75 -8.51 1.60
CA GLY A 62 -1.69 -8.37 0.49
C GLY A 62 -1.94 -6.91 0.13
N LEU A 63 -2.37 -6.12 1.13
CA LEU A 63 -2.63 -4.68 0.97
C LEU A 63 -1.42 -3.91 0.41
N ALA A 64 -0.22 -4.18 0.96
CA ALA A 64 1.01 -3.56 0.50
C ALA A 64 1.40 -4.02 -0.92
N GLY A 65 1.00 -5.23 -1.32
CA GLY A 65 1.17 -5.74 -2.68
C GLY A 65 0.35 -4.95 -3.71
N ASP A 66 -0.91 -4.63 -3.38
CA ASP A 66 -1.83 -3.92 -4.28
C ASP A 66 -1.33 -2.51 -4.64
N VAL A 67 -0.61 -1.85 -3.72
CA VAL A 67 -0.02 -0.51 -3.92
C VAL A 67 1.48 -0.53 -4.22
N SER A 68 2.08 -1.70 -4.41
CA SER A 68 3.52 -1.86 -4.61
C SER A 68 4.39 -1.22 -3.50
N ALA A 69 3.92 -1.22 -2.26
CA ALA A 69 4.67 -0.77 -1.09
C ALA A 69 5.70 -1.82 -0.66
N ILE A 70 6.78 -1.97 -1.44
CA ILE A 70 7.74 -3.08 -1.33
C ILE A 70 8.30 -3.25 0.09
N ARG A 71 8.66 -2.15 0.77
CA ARG A 71 9.27 -2.19 2.11
C ARG A 71 8.25 -2.61 3.18
N ILE A 72 7.04 -2.07 3.12
CA ILE A 72 5.92 -2.47 4.00
C ILE A 72 5.59 -3.95 3.78
N ARG A 73 5.52 -4.38 2.52
CA ARG A 73 5.29 -5.80 2.17
C ARG A 73 6.37 -6.71 2.74
N LYS A 74 7.63 -6.29 2.70
CA LYS A 74 8.75 -7.06 3.27
C LYS A 74 8.62 -7.18 4.79
N LEU A 75 8.36 -6.08 5.50
CA LEU A 75 8.11 -6.11 6.94
C LEU A 75 6.92 -7.00 7.30
N ALA A 76 5.85 -6.97 6.49
CA ALA A 76 4.66 -7.79 6.73
C ALA A 76 4.96 -9.31 6.62
N ILE A 77 5.83 -9.71 5.68
CA ILE A 77 6.32 -11.09 5.55
C ILE A 77 7.18 -11.45 6.76
N GLU A 78 8.13 -10.58 7.14
CA GLU A 78 8.98 -10.82 8.31
C GLU A 78 8.16 -10.90 9.60
N LEU A 79 7.10 -10.11 9.74
CA LEU A 79 6.18 -10.15 10.88
C LEU A 79 5.36 -11.45 10.91
N GLU A 80 4.86 -11.90 9.76
CA GLU A 80 4.16 -13.19 9.62
C GLU A 80 5.05 -14.35 10.09
N GLU A 81 6.31 -14.40 9.61
CA GLU A 81 7.25 -15.47 9.95
C GLU A 81 7.78 -15.39 11.39
N THR A 82 8.03 -14.20 11.94
CA THR A 82 8.57 -14.04 13.30
C THR A 82 7.52 -14.25 14.38
N ALA A 83 6.27 -13.88 14.11
CA ALA A 83 5.15 -14.15 15.01
C ALA A 83 4.90 -15.66 15.15
N ASP A 84 4.97 -16.43 14.05
CA ASP A 84 4.87 -17.90 14.08
C ASP A 84 5.98 -18.55 14.92
N ASN A 85 7.18 -17.96 14.93
CA ASN A 85 8.32 -18.44 15.70
C ASN A 85 8.38 -17.88 17.14
N THR A 86 7.41 -17.03 17.54
CA THR A 86 7.28 -16.46 18.89
C THR A 86 8.50 -15.64 19.36
N ASP A 87 9.24 -15.01 18.45
CA ASP A 87 10.36 -14.12 18.80
C ASP A 87 9.85 -12.71 19.18
N GLU A 88 9.50 -12.55 20.45
CA GLU A 88 8.90 -11.33 21.02
C GLU A 88 9.67 -10.04 20.66
N LYS A 89 11.00 -10.07 20.77
CA LYS A 89 11.82 -8.87 20.49
C LYS A 89 11.84 -8.52 19.01
N ALA A 90 11.88 -9.53 18.14
CA ALA A 90 11.82 -9.32 16.71
C ALA A 90 10.44 -8.76 16.32
N VAL A 91 9.36 -9.31 16.87
CA VAL A 91 7.99 -8.83 16.65
C VAL A 91 7.83 -7.37 17.08
N GLU A 92 8.23 -7.01 18.30
CA GLU A 92 8.17 -5.63 18.80
C GLU A 92 8.95 -4.66 17.89
N SER A 93 10.15 -5.06 17.46
CA SER A 93 10.96 -4.24 16.56
C SER A 93 10.30 -4.06 15.18
N LEU A 94 9.66 -5.10 14.65
CA LEU A 94 8.99 -5.06 13.36
C LEU A 94 7.74 -4.19 13.42
N VAL A 95 6.89 -4.40 14.42
CA VAL A 95 5.68 -3.59 14.65
C VAL A 95 6.05 -2.11 14.84
N GLY A 96 7.05 -1.81 15.66
CA GLY A 96 7.54 -0.45 15.89
C GLY A 96 8.12 0.24 14.65
N SER A 97 8.56 -0.52 13.64
CA SER A 97 9.11 0.01 12.38
C SER A 97 8.05 0.31 11.31
N LEU A 98 6.85 -0.26 11.43
CA LEU A 98 5.78 -0.09 10.44
C LEU A 98 5.37 1.38 10.22
N PRO A 99 5.23 2.24 11.25
CA PRO A 99 4.84 3.65 11.05
C PRO A 99 5.86 4.43 10.20
N ASP A 100 7.15 4.20 10.41
CA ASP A 100 8.23 4.86 9.67
C ASP A 100 8.20 4.45 8.18
N GLU A 101 7.95 3.18 7.90
CA GLU A 101 7.83 2.69 6.53
C GLU A 101 6.60 3.22 5.80
N VAL A 102 5.48 3.34 6.51
CA VAL A 102 4.26 3.96 6.00
C VAL A 102 4.52 5.43 5.64
N GLU A 103 5.22 6.17 6.49
CA GLU A 103 5.53 7.57 6.24
C GLU A 103 6.50 7.75 5.06
N LEU A 104 7.50 6.88 4.94
CA LEU A 104 8.41 6.87 3.79
C LEU A 104 7.66 6.55 2.49
N PHE A 105 6.72 5.61 2.53
CA PHE A 105 5.87 5.30 1.38
C PHE A 105 4.92 6.48 1.03
N ARG A 106 4.37 7.17 2.04
CA ARG A 106 3.56 8.37 1.85
C ARG A 106 4.35 9.44 1.10
N ARG A 107 5.58 9.72 1.52
CA ARG A 107 6.46 10.71 0.86
C ARG A 107 6.77 10.33 -0.58
N ALA A 108 7.04 9.05 -0.83
CA ALA A 108 7.34 8.56 -2.17
C ALA A 108 6.15 8.59 -3.14
N THR A 109 4.92 8.72 -2.62
CA THR A 109 3.69 8.69 -3.43
C THR A 109 2.99 10.03 -3.54
N VAL A 110 3.53 11.11 -2.93
CA VAL A 110 2.97 12.47 -3.02
C VAL A 110 2.78 12.91 -4.48
N ASP A 111 3.81 12.72 -5.31
CA ASP A 111 3.79 13.16 -6.72
C ASP A 111 2.71 12.44 -7.56
N VAL A 112 2.36 11.20 -7.21
CA VAL A 112 1.31 10.41 -7.87
C VAL A 112 -0.09 10.86 -7.43
N ARG A 113 -0.19 11.52 -6.27
CA ARG A 113 -1.46 12.00 -5.69
C ARG A 113 -1.77 13.46 -6.06
N GLU A 114 -0.81 14.24 -6.55
CA GLU A 114 -1.05 15.64 -6.96
C GLU A 114 -1.08 15.86 -8.48
N GLY A 115 -0.61 14.89 -9.27
CA GLY A 115 -0.78 14.85 -10.74
C GLY A 115 -2.19 14.47 -11.19
#